data_AF-A0A2N2Y0H1-F1
#
_entry.id   AF-A0A2N2Y0H1-F1
#
_cell.length_a   1.000
_cell.length_b   1.000
_cell.length_c   1.000
_cell.angle_alpha   90.00
_cell.angle_beta   90.00
_cell.angle_gamma   90.00
#
_symmetry.space_group_name_H-M   'P 1'
#
loop_
_entity.id
_entity.type
_entity.pdbx_description
1 polymer ?
#
loop_
_entity_poly.entity_id
_entity_poly.type
_entity_poly.pdbx_seq_one_letter_code
_entity_poly.pdbx_strand_id
1 'polypeptide(L)'
;MVSPSNYTIESVTIDVIMDLIKKVVVRYVGKKSIPIREKKDVEMAIMEKFLNQRDKINASFQKKSSVTTYYIAIFNRMCCEIIRNDNKHWYSITESDKEVVVETKASHSLETAKALIIKNEVKRLSNVLLFFNREQSKLLLFLKYYFNLQIDERDILSYSKDKYATVKSMLIPSDMLSQAELYNVLAEITNLVENKDLKGDAVRMWLNKNIDLILYRLNFNNESNHSRDSLKILMETGGIQSEDVNNKTISEC
;
A
#
# COMPACT_ATOMS: atom_id res chain seq x y z
N MET A 1 56.12 3.91 22.60
CA MET A 1 55.11 3.43 23.57
C MET A 1 54.19 4.60 23.87
N VAL A 2 52.96 4.59 23.37
CA VAL A 2 52.00 5.69 23.55
C VAL A 2 51.16 5.36 24.78
N SER A 3 51.26 6.19 25.81
CA SER A 3 50.51 6.04 27.07
C SER A 3 48.99 6.08 26.80
N PRO A 4 48.18 5.17 27.38
CA PRO A 4 46.74 5.25 27.30
C PRO A 4 46.28 6.45 28.15
N SER A 5 45.96 7.54 27.47
CA SER A 5 45.32 8.70 28.07
C SER A 5 43.90 8.31 28.50
N ASN A 6 43.70 8.14 29.80
CA ASN A 6 42.38 7.98 30.41
C ASN A 6 41.64 9.31 30.31
N TYR A 7 40.95 9.53 29.19
CA TYR A 7 40.06 10.69 29.04
C TYR A 7 38.65 10.33 29.50
N THR A 8 38.19 11.01 30.54
CA THR A 8 36.81 10.94 31.00
C THR A 8 35.92 11.71 30.02
N ILE A 9 35.00 11.02 29.35
CA ILE A 9 33.92 11.67 28.59
C ILE A 9 32.99 12.32 29.61
N GLU A 10 32.61 13.59 29.38
CA GLU A 10 31.55 14.24 30.18
C GLU A 10 30.33 13.34 30.25
N SER A 11 29.84 13.09 31.46
CA SER A 11 28.76 12.12 31.69
C SER A 11 27.46 12.60 31.03
N VAL A 12 27.21 12.13 29.81
CA VAL A 12 25.92 12.30 29.14
C VAL A 12 24.87 11.56 29.96
N THR A 13 23.74 12.22 30.23
CA THR A 13 22.63 11.64 30.98
C THR A 13 21.92 10.56 30.16
N ILE A 14 21.30 9.63 30.87
CA ILE A 14 20.50 8.54 30.27
C ILE A 14 19.38 9.11 29.39
N ASP A 15 18.74 10.20 29.82
CA ASP A 15 17.66 10.84 29.08
C ASP A 15 18.11 11.38 27.72
N VAL A 16 19.29 12.02 27.68
CA VAL A 16 19.87 12.52 26.44
C VAL A 16 20.23 11.36 25.50
N ILE A 17 20.76 10.26 26.04
CA ILE A 17 21.04 9.05 25.26
C ILE A 17 19.75 8.51 24.64
N MET A 18 18.69 8.37 25.44
CA MET A 18 17.40 7.86 24.98
C MET A 18 16.79 8.75 23.89
N ASP A 19 16.91 10.07 24.02
CA ASP A 19 16.46 11.02 22.99
C ASP A 19 17.24 10.90 21.67
N LEU A 20 18.54 10.62 21.74
CA LEU A 20 19.34 10.34 20.54
C LEU A 20 18.95 9.01 19.89
N ILE A 21 18.69 7.98 20.67
CA ILE A 21 18.19 6.68 20.18
C ILE A 21 16.84 6.87 19.47
N LYS A 22 15.87 7.53 20.11
CA LYS A 22 14.56 7.85 19.52
C LYS A 22 14.70 8.58 18.17
N LYS A 23 15.56 9.60 18.10
CA LYS A 23 15.83 10.36 16.86
C LYS A 23 16.43 9.49 15.75
N VAL A 24 17.22 8.49 16.10
CA VAL A 24 17.78 7.54 15.15
C VAL A 24 16.69 6.55 14.69
N VAL A 25 16.01 5.89 15.62
CA VAL A 25 14.99 4.88 15.31
C VAL A 25 13.84 5.45 14.48
N VAL A 26 13.35 6.65 14.80
CA VAL A 26 12.27 7.31 14.03
C VAL A 26 12.63 7.47 12.54
N ARG A 27 13.91 7.70 12.21
CA ARG A 27 14.34 7.78 10.79
C ARG A 27 14.24 6.44 10.07
N TYR A 28 14.50 5.33 10.76
CA TYR A 28 14.35 3.99 10.19
C TYR A 28 12.89 3.54 10.11
N VAL A 29 12.05 3.94 11.07
CA VAL A 29 10.60 3.74 11.02
C VAL A 29 10.00 4.54 9.84
N GLY A 30 10.38 5.79 9.67
CA GLY A 30 9.92 6.63 8.54
C GLY A 30 10.31 6.06 7.17
N LYS A 31 11.43 5.33 7.09
CA LYS A 31 11.87 4.60 5.89
C LYS A 31 11.25 3.21 5.74
N LYS A 32 10.35 2.81 6.64
CA LYS A 32 9.73 1.47 6.70
C LYS A 32 10.72 0.31 6.89
N SER A 33 11.94 0.58 7.36
CA SER A 33 12.94 -0.45 7.67
C SER A 33 12.72 -1.10 9.04
N ILE A 34 11.97 -0.44 9.92
CA ILE A 34 11.50 -0.98 11.21
C ILE A 34 9.98 -0.78 11.23
N PRO A 35 9.17 -1.83 11.48
CA PRO A 35 7.74 -1.67 11.65
C PRO A 35 7.42 -0.78 12.86
N ILE A 36 6.37 0.04 12.77
CA ILE A 36 6.04 1.00 13.83
C ILE A 36 5.76 0.35 15.19
N ARG A 37 5.25 -0.88 15.18
CA ARG A 37 4.97 -1.68 16.40
C ARG A 37 6.26 -2.05 17.15
N GLU A 38 7.34 -2.31 16.43
CA GLU A 38 8.64 -2.72 16.98
C GLU A 38 9.46 -1.51 17.47
N LYS A 39 8.98 -0.28 17.23
CA LYS A 39 9.73 0.94 17.51
C LYS A 39 10.25 0.98 18.94
N LYS A 40 9.38 0.72 19.93
CA LYS A 40 9.76 0.79 21.35
C LYS A 40 10.74 -0.33 21.71
N ASP A 41 10.53 -1.53 21.19
CA ASP A 41 11.39 -2.67 21.48
C ASP A 41 12.78 -2.47 20.90
N VAL A 42 12.88 -1.92 19.69
CA VAL A 42 14.17 -1.54 19.10
C VAL A 42 14.84 -0.41 19.89
N GLU A 43 14.09 0.62 20.34
CA GLU A 43 14.65 1.67 21.20
C GLU A 43 15.24 1.08 22.49
N MET A 44 14.52 0.16 23.14
CA MET A 44 14.96 -0.51 24.37
C MET A 44 16.15 -1.45 24.14
N ALA A 45 16.13 -2.24 23.06
CA ALA A 45 17.22 -3.16 22.72
C ALA A 45 18.53 -2.39 22.42
N ILE A 46 18.45 -1.25 21.74
CA ILE A 46 19.61 -0.38 21.52
C ILE A 46 20.10 0.18 22.85
N MET A 47 19.19 0.61 23.73
CA MET A 47 19.54 1.16 25.03
C MET A 47 20.26 0.13 25.90
N GLU A 48 19.71 -1.08 26.03
CA GLU A 48 20.32 -2.19 26.75
C GLU A 48 21.72 -2.51 26.20
N LYS A 49 21.82 -2.66 24.88
CA LYS A 49 23.09 -2.97 24.21
C LYS A 49 24.13 -1.86 24.42
N PHE A 50 23.70 -0.60 24.38
CA PHE A 50 24.58 0.54 24.63
C PHE A 50 25.07 0.54 26.09
N LEU A 51 24.19 0.35 27.07
CA LEU A 51 24.56 0.30 28.48
C LEU A 51 25.58 -0.80 28.76
N ASN A 52 25.36 -2.00 28.19
CA ASN A 52 26.28 -3.14 28.33
C ASN A 52 27.66 -2.90 27.70
N GLN A 53 27.75 -2.00 26.72
CA GLN A 53 29.00 -1.70 26.00
C GLN A 53 29.53 -0.29 26.28
N ARG A 54 28.93 0.44 27.23
CA ARG A 54 29.13 1.87 27.43
C ARG A 54 30.60 2.22 27.65
N ASP A 55 31.26 1.50 28.55
CA ASP A 55 32.66 1.77 28.91
C ASP A 55 33.60 1.56 27.72
N LYS A 56 33.37 0.50 26.93
CA LYS A 56 34.15 0.20 25.73
C LYS A 56 33.94 1.25 24.63
N ILE A 57 32.70 1.67 24.42
CA ILE A 57 32.35 2.71 23.45
C ILE A 57 33.02 4.03 23.85
N ASN A 58 32.97 4.38 25.14
CA ASN A 58 33.57 5.59 25.66
C ASN A 58 35.11 5.56 25.56
N ALA A 59 35.74 4.44 25.90
CA ALA A 59 37.19 4.26 25.77
C ALA A 59 37.68 4.37 24.31
N SER A 60 36.82 4.04 23.34
CA SER A 60 37.16 4.07 21.91
C SER A 60 37.01 5.46 21.26
N PHE A 61 36.50 6.46 21.99
CA PHE A 61 36.22 7.78 21.44
C PHE A 61 37.49 8.63 21.31
N GLN A 62 37.84 9.00 20.06
CA GLN A 62 39.07 9.76 19.73
C GLN A 62 38.86 11.29 19.63
N LYS A 63 37.71 11.84 20.06
CA LYS A 63 37.39 13.30 20.00
C LYS A 63 37.48 13.96 18.61
N LYS A 64 37.40 13.19 17.52
CA LYS A 64 37.40 13.71 16.14
C LYS A 64 36.06 14.35 15.73
N SER A 65 35.01 14.17 16.53
CA SER A 65 33.66 14.69 16.32
C SER A 65 33.02 15.00 17.67
N SER A 66 31.87 15.68 17.68
CA SER A 66 31.09 15.86 18.92
C SER A 66 30.60 14.50 19.45
N VAL A 67 30.49 14.38 20.78
CA VAL A 67 30.03 13.16 21.47
C VAL A 67 28.66 12.71 20.93
N THR A 68 27.76 13.66 20.71
CA THR A 68 26.45 13.42 20.10
C THR A 68 26.53 12.78 18.71
N THR A 69 27.38 13.33 17.83
CA THR A 69 27.56 12.78 16.47
C THR A 69 28.17 11.39 16.52
N TYR A 70 29.12 11.17 17.43
CA TYR A 70 29.71 9.85 17.65
C TYR A 70 28.66 8.83 18.10
N TYR A 71 27.85 9.15 19.12
CA TYR A 71 26.78 8.26 19.59
C TYR A 71 25.71 8.01 18.52
N ILE A 72 25.31 9.02 17.75
CA ILE A 72 24.39 8.82 16.61
C ILE A 72 24.96 7.80 15.62
N ALA A 73 26.26 7.87 15.30
CA ALA A 73 26.89 6.89 14.42
C ALA A 73 26.88 5.47 15.00
N ILE A 74 27.12 5.33 16.31
CA ILE A 74 27.03 4.06 17.03
C ILE A 74 25.59 3.52 17.00
N PHE A 75 24.59 4.34 17.31
CA PHE A 75 23.18 3.94 17.29
C PHE A 75 22.70 3.54 15.90
N ASN A 76 23.13 4.25 14.84
CA ASN A 76 22.86 3.83 13.46
C ASN A 76 23.41 2.42 13.18
N ARG A 77 24.61 2.11 13.67
CA ARG A 77 25.20 0.77 13.51
C ARG A 77 24.42 -0.29 14.29
N MET A 78 23.99 0.01 15.52
CA MET A 78 23.16 -0.89 16.33
C MET A 78 21.78 -1.12 15.70
N CYS A 79 21.11 -0.07 15.20
CA CYS A 79 19.87 -0.20 14.43
C CYS A 79 20.06 -1.15 13.24
N CYS A 80 21.10 -0.96 12.43
CA CYS A 80 21.37 -1.82 11.28
C CYS A 80 21.60 -3.29 11.68
N GLU A 81 22.21 -3.54 12.83
CA GLU A 81 22.44 -4.89 13.32
C GLU A 81 21.14 -5.56 13.79
N ILE A 82 20.32 -4.84 14.55
CA ILE A 82 18.99 -5.31 14.98
C ILE A 82 18.12 -5.60 13.75
N ILE A 83 18.07 -4.65 12.80
CA ILE A 83 17.32 -4.84 11.55
C ILE A 83 17.82 -6.09 10.81
N ARG A 84 19.13 -6.36 10.74
CA ARG A 84 19.66 -7.56 10.07
C ARG A 84 19.28 -8.86 10.77
N ASN A 85 19.26 -8.86 12.10
CA ASN A 85 18.93 -10.05 12.88
C ASN A 85 17.42 -10.33 12.88
N ASP A 86 16.61 -9.28 13.01
CA ASP A 86 15.17 -9.43 13.25
C ASP A 86 14.34 -9.23 11.98
N ASN A 87 14.94 -8.83 10.84
CA ASN A 87 14.21 -8.58 9.59
C ASN A 87 13.31 -9.76 9.21
N LYS A 88 13.83 -10.98 9.33
CA LYS A 88 13.11 -12.19 8.95
C LYS A 88 11.89 -12.39 9.85
N HIS A 89 12.02 -12.13 11.14
CA HIS A 89 10.95 -12.31 12.13
C HIS A 89 9.87 -11.25 12.01
N TRP A 90 10.23 -10.00 11.73
CA TRP A 90 9.26 -8.90 11.59
C TRP A 90 8.27 -9.11 10.44
N TYR A 91 8.66 -9.81 9.37
CA TYR A 91 7.76 -10.10 8.25
C TYR A 91 7.08 -11.47 8.34
N SER A 92 7.49 -12.34 9.26
CA SER A 92 6.85 -13.64 9.49
C SER A 92 5.64 -13.56 10.44
N ILE A 93 5.55 -12.52 11.28
CA ILE A 93 4.47 -12.36 12.27
C ILE A 93 3.15 -11.86 11.64
N THR A 94 3.11 -11.52 10.35
CA THR A 94 1.90 -10.97 9.71
C THR A 94 0.73 -11.94 9.53
N GLU A 95 0.93 -13.25 9.66
CA GLU A 95 -0.14 -14.25 9.44
C GLU A 95 -0.56 -15.04 10.68
N SER A 96 0.24 -15.12 11.75
CA SER A 96 -0.05 -16.08 12.86
C SER A 96 -0.42 -15.48 14.21
N ASP A 97 -0.20 -14.19 14.49
CA ASP A 97 -0.41 -13.60 15.83
C ASP A 97 -1.57 -12.58 15.88
N LYS A 98 -2.54 -12.68 14.97
CA LYS A 98 -3.79 -11.88 15.07
C LYS A 98 -4.84 -12.47 15.99
N GLU A 99 -4.59 -13.66 16.53
CA GLU A 99 -5.46 -14.27 17.52
C GLU A 99 -4.70 -14.39 18.83
N VAL A 100 -5.38 -14.00 19.90
CA VAL A 100 -4.97 -14.08 21.31
C VAL A 100 -4.30 -12.80 21.87
N VAL A 101 -5.06 -12.21 22.80
CA VAL A 101 -4.78 -11.19 23.82
C VAL A 101 -5.42 -9.81 23.60
N VAL A 102 -6.53 -9.65 24.33
CA VAL A 102 -7.37 -8.47 24.65
C VAL A 102 -8.65 -8.27 23.81
N GLU A 103 -9.59 -9.22 23.91
CA GLU A 103 -11.02 -8.88 24.04
C GLU A 103 -11.19 -8.04 25.33
N THR A 104 -12.00 -6.98 25.42
CA THR A 104 -13.44 -7.00 25.07
C THR A 104 -14.04 -5.62 24.73
N LYS A 105 -13.26 -4.56 24.43
CA LYS A 105 -13.83 -3.26 23.99
C LYS A 105 -13.07 -2.53 22.87
N ALA A 106 -11.84 -2.93 22.56
CA ALA A 106 -11.01 -2.28 21.56
C ALA A 106 -11.17 -2.86 20.13
N SER A 107 -11.67 -4.09 19.97
CA SER A 107 -11.75 -4.73 18.63
C SER A 107 -12.73 -3.99 17.71
N HIS A 108 -13.87 -3.54 18.22
CA HIS A 108 -14.80 -2.70 17.45
C HIS A 108 -14.14 -1.40 16.96
N SER A 109 -13.28 -0.77 17.76
CA SER A 109 -12.59 0.45 17.32
C SER A 109 -11.56 0.18 16.22
N LEU A 110 -10.86 -0.96 16.29
CA LEU A 110 -9.84 -1.34 15.31
C LEU A 110 -10.47 -1.83 13.99
N GLU A 111 -11.55 -2.59 14.07
CA GLU A 111 -12.36 -3.00 12.92
C GLU A 111 -13.01 -1.79 12.25
N THR A 112 -13.54 -0.85 13.05
CA THR A 112 -14.05 0.43 12.54
C THR A 112 -12.93 1.22 11.84
N ALA A 113 -11.72 1.27 12.40
CA ALA A 113 -10.59 1.94 11.78
C ALA A 113 -10.18 1.29 10.46
N LYS A 114 -10.14 -0.05 10.38
CA LYS A 114 -9.85 -0.77 9.13
C LYS A 114 -10.94 -0.55 8.09
N ALA A 115 -12.21 -0.64 8.48
CA ALA A 115 -13.34 -0.37 7.60
C ALA A 115 -13.31 1.07 7.06
N LEU A 116 -12.92 2.04 7.89
CA LEU A 116 -12.76 3.43 7.50
C LEU A 116 -11.61 3.62 6.50
N ILE A 117 -10.48 2.94 6.69
CA ILE A 117 -9.36 2.96 5.74
C ILE A 117 -9.80 2.37 4.40
N ILE A 118 -10.44 1.20 4.40
CA ILE A 118 -10.96 0.56 3.18
C ILE A 118 -11.97 1.49 2.49
N LYS A 119 -12.90 2.08 3.24
CA LYS A 119 -13.89 3.02 2.69
C LYS A 119 -13.23 4.25 2.07
N ASN A 120 -12.16 4.77 2.68
CA ASN A 120 -11.39 5.88 2.12
C ASN A 120 -10.68 5.47 0.82
N GLU A 121 -10.10 4.27 0.77
CA GLU A 121 -9.46 3.75 -0.45
C GLU A 121 -10.46 3.50 -1.57
N VAL A 122 -11.63 2.94 -1.26
CA VAL A 122 -12.74 2.78 -2.21
C VAL A 122 -13.19 4.15 -2.72
N LYS A 123 -13.34 5.14 -1.84
CA LYS A 123 -13.68 6.52 -2.24
C LYS A 123 -12.61 7.14 -3.15
N ARG A 124 -11.32 6.91 -2.88
CA ARG A 124 -10.22 7.35 -3.74
C ARG A 124 -10.30 6.69 -5.12
N LEU A 125 -10.55 5.39 -5.18
CA LEU A 125 -10.77 4.68 -6.44
C LEU A 125 -11.96 5.25 -7.22
N SER A 126 -13.10 5.47 -6.57
CA SER A 126 -14.26 6.12 -7.21
C SER A 126 -13.92 7.50 -7.76
N ASN A 127 -13.20 8.32 -7.00
CA ASN A 127 -12.74 9.64 -7.47
C ASN A 127 -11.79 9.53 -8.68
N VAL A 128 -10.90 8.53 -8.69
CA VAL A 128 -10.01 8.28 -9.83
C VAL A 128 -10.81 7.88 -11.08
N LEU A 129 -11.84 7.06 -10.92
CA LEU A 129 -12.69 6.61 -12.02
C LEU A 129 -13.52 7.73 -12.66
N LEU A 130 -13.90 8.76 -11.89
CA LEU A 130 -14.61 9.94 -12.42
C LEU A 130 -13.81 10.68 -13.51
N PHE A 131 -12.47 10.59 -13.51
CA PHE A 131 -11.65 11.25 -14.53
C PHE A 131 -11.77 10.63 -15.93
N PHE A 132 -12.31 9.41 -16.03
CA PHE A 132 -12.49 8.73 -17.31
C PHE A 132 -13.77 9.15 -18.04
N ASN A 133 -14.63 9.96 -17.41
CA ASN A 133 -15.82 10.59 -18.01
C ASN A 133 -16.60 9.65 -18.94
N ARG A 134 -16.56 9.90 -20.25
CA ARG A 134 -17.31 9.17 -21.29
C ARG A 134 -16.88 7.71 -21.44
N GLU A 135 -15.64 7.37 -21.07
CA GLU A 135 -15.11 6.00 -21.15
C GLU A 135 -15.28 5.22 -19.84
N GLN A 136 -15.84 5.84 -18.79
CA GLN A 136 -15.97 5.22 -17.46
C GLN A 136 -16.76 3.90 -17.52
N SER A 137 -17.92 3.88 -18.18
CA SER A 137 -18.77 2.68 -18.28
C SER A 137 -18.05 1.53 -19.01
N LYS A 138 -17.31 1.86 -20.07
CA LYS A 138 -16.49 0.89 -20.81
C LYS A 138 -15.39 0.33 -19.92
N LEU A 139 -14.64 1.22 -19.27
CA LEU A 139 -13.51 0.85 -18.43
C LEU A 139 -13.96 -0.02 -17.25
N LEU A 140 -15.05 0.33 -16.58
CA LEU A 140 -15.61 -0.47 -15.48
C LEU A 140 -16.00 -1.87 -15.94
N LEU A 141 -16.74 -1.99 -17.05
CA LEU A 141 -17.11 -3.28 -17.60
C LEU A 141 -15.87 -4.12 -17.93
N PHE A 142 -14.86 -3.50 -18.55
CA PHE A 142 -13.66 -4.20 -19.00
C PHE A 142 -12.79 -4.63 -17.83
N LEU A 143 -12.68 -3.80 -16.78
CA LEU A 143 -11.97 -4.16 -15.55
C LEU A 143 -12.68 -5.29 -14.80
N LYS A 144 -14.02 -5.23 -14.68
CA LYS A 144 -14.80 -6.31 -14.06
C LYS A 144 -14.59 -7.63 -14.81
N TYR A 145 -14.69 -7.61 -16.14
CA TYR A 145 -14.45 -8.80 -16.97
C TYR A 145 -13.00 -9.29 -16.86
N TYR A 146 -12.03 -8.39 -16.94
CA TYR A 146 -10.60 -8.72 -16.87
C TYR A 146 -10.18 -9.35 -15.54
N PHE A 147 -10.73 -8.87 -14.43
CA PHE A 147 -10.43 -9.40 -13.09
C PHE A 147 -11.28 -10.60 -12.69
N ASN A 148 -12.17 -11.07 -13.58
CA ASN A 148 -13.19 -12.07 -13.29
C ASN A 148 -14.06 -11.69 -12.07
N LEU A 149 -14.57 -10.46 -12.08
CA LEU A 149 -15.54 -9.98 -11.11
C LEU A 149 -16.95 -10.13 -11.67
N GLN A 150 -17.94 -10.24 -10.78
CA GLN A 150 -19.34 -10.27 -11.17
C GLN A 150 -19.72 -9.00 -11.94
N ILE A 151 -20.24 -9.17 -13.15
CA ILE A 151 -20.72 -8.09 -14.00
C ILE A 151 -22.21 -7.92 -13.75
N ASP A 152 -22.62 -6.71 -13.37
CA ASP A 152 -24.02 -6.38 -13.19
C ASP A 152 -24.66 -6.03 -14.53
N GLU A 153 -25.96 -6.30 -14.68
CA GLU A 153 -26.70 -5.92 -15.89
C GLU A 153 -26.64 -4.41 -16.16
N ARG A 154 -26.53 -3.62 -15.09
CA ARG A 154 -26.39 -2.16 -15.15
C ARG A 154 -25.09 -1.73 -15.82
N ASP A 155 -23.99 -2.46 -15.63
CA ASP A 155 -22.71 -2.14 -16.25
C ASP A 155 -22.80 -2.32 -17.77
N ILE A 156 -23.42 -3.43 -18.19
CA ILE A 156 -23.66 -3.74 -19.60
C ILE A 156 -24.57 -2.68 -20.22
N LEU A 157 -25.68 -2.34 -19.56
CA LEU A 157 -26.63 -1.34 -20.05
C LEU A 157 -25.98 0.06 -20.15
N SER A 158 -25.17 0.43 -19.16
CA SER A 158 -24.50 1.74 -19.12
C SER A 158 -23.50 1.92 -20.26
N TYR A 159 -22.86 0.84 -20.72
CA TYR A 159 -21.91 0.89 -21.83
C TYR A 159 -22.59 0.68 -23.19
N SER A 160 -23.37 -0.40 -23.34
CA SER A 160 -23.90 -0.84 -24.63
C SER A 160 -25.24 -0.25 -25.01
N LYS A 161 -25.97 0.36 -24.06
CA LYS A 161 -27.29 0.98 -24.24
C LYS A 161 -28.26 0.10 -25.05
N ASP A 162 -28.36 0.35 -26.34
CA ASP A 162 -29.22 -0.31 -27.32
C ASP A 162 -28.80 -1.75 -27.67
N LYS A 163 -27.53 -2.11 -27.45
CA LYS A 163 -26.97 -3.42 -27.83
C LYS A 163 -26.82 -4.41 -26.66
N TYR A 164 -27.56 -4.18 -25.57
CA TYR A 164 -27.48 -4.94 -24.32
C TYR A 164 -27.59 -6.46 -24.52
N ALA A 165 -28.61 -6.94 -25.25
CA ALA A 165 -28.89 -8.37 -25.37
C ALA A 165 -27.73 -9.13 -26.05
N THR A 166 -27.18 -8.55 -27.11
CA THR A 166 -26.05 -9.12 -27.84
C THR A 166 -24.78 -9.12 -26.99
N VAL A 167 -24.46 -8.00 -26.32
CA VAL A 167 -23.27 -7.92 -25.45
C VAL A 167 -23.37 -8.90 -24.28
N LYS A 168 -24.55 -9.04 -23.66
CA LYS A 168 -24.77 -10.00 -22.58
C LYS A 168 -24.49 -11.45 -23.02
N SER A 169 -24.87 -11.81 -24.25
CA SER A 169 -24.61 -13.15 -24.80
C SER A 169 -23.13 -13.42 -25.13
N MET A 170 -22.35 -12.37 -25.40
CA MET A 170 -20.92 -12.47 -25.72
C MET A 170 -20.02 -12.56 -24.48
N LEU A 171 -20.52 -12.11 -23.31
CA LEU A 171 -19.81 -12.17 -22.04
C LEU A 171 -19.90 -13.59 -21.44
N ILE A 172 -19.07 -14.49 -21.97
CA ILE A 172 -18.86 -15.84 -21.44
C ILE A 172 -18.03 -15.75 -20.15
N PRO A 173 -18.20 -16.63 -19.15
CA PRO A 173 -17.34 -16.64 -17.96
C PRO A 173 -15.86 -16.67 -18.30
N SER A 174 -15.08 -15.70 -17.80
CA SER A 174 -13.69 -15.48 -18.22
C SER A 174 -12.73 -16.60 -17.80
N ASP A 175 -13.10 -17.41 -16.80
CA ASP A 175 -12.27 -18.53 -16.30
C ASP A 175 -12.03 -19.63 -17.35
N MET A 176 -12.83 -19.62 -18.42
CA MET A 176 -12.71 -20.58 -19.52
C MET A 176 -11.86 -20.06 -20.69
N LEU A 177 -11.44 -18.78 -20.64
CA LEU A 177 -10.77 -18.12 -21.75
C LEU A 177 -9.29 -17.89 -21.44
N SER A 178 -8.45 -18.09 -22.45
CA SER A 178 -7.09 -17.57 -22.42
C SER A 178 -7.10 -16.04 -22.41
N GLN A 179 -6.01 -15.43 -21.94
CA GLN A 179 -5.85 -13.97 -21.97
C GLN A 179 -6.01 -13.39 -23.39
N ALA A 180 -5.56 -14.10 -24.42
CA ALA A 180 -5.71 -13.66 -25.81
C ALA A 180 -7.18 -13.65 -26.26
N GLU A 181 -7.93 -14.70 -25.93
CA GLU A 181 -9.36 -14.81 -26.24
C GLU A 181 -10.17 -13.76 -25.49
N LEU A 182 -9.84 -13.49 -24.22
CA LEU A 182 -10.47 -12.43 -23.43
C LEU A 182 -10.40 -11.08 -24.16
N TYR A 183 -9.23 -10.72 -24.69
CA TYR A 183 -9.08 -9.47 -25.43
C TYR A 183 -9.79 -9.47 -26.79
N ASN A 184 -9.91 -10.63 -27.44
CA ASN A 184 -10.67 -10.75 -28.69
C ASN A 184 -12.17 -10.54 -28.43
N VAL A 185 -12.73 -11.13 -27.37
CA VAL A 185 -14.12 -10.90 -26.96
C VAL A 185 -14.37 -9.43 -26.65
N LEU A 186 -13.48 -8.78 -25.88
CA LEU A 186 -13.61 -7.34 -25.60
C LEU A 186 -13.48 -6.47 -26.85
N ALA A 187 -12.68 -6.88 -27.84
CA ALA A 187 -12.59 -6.20 -29.13
C ALA A 187 -13.88 -6.34 -29.94
N GLU A 188 -14.45 -7.53 -30.03
CA GLU A 188 -15.75 -7.76 -30.69
C GLU A 188 -16.86 -6.92 -30.05
N ILE A 189 -16.92 -6.89 -28.71
CA ILE A 189 -17.87 -6.04 -27.97
C ILE A 189 -17.64 -4.56 -28.29
N THR A 190 -16.38 -4.09 -28.33
CA THR A 190 -16.08 -2.69 -28.66
C THR A 190 -16.47 -2.35 -30.09
N ASN A 191 -16.16 -3.24 -31.03
CA ASN A 191 -16.47 -3.05 -32.45
C ASN A 191 -17.97 -2.99 -32.66
N LEU A 192 -18.71 -3.85 -31.97
CA LEU A 192 -20.16 -3.86 -31.98
C LEU A 192 -20.74 -2.57 -31.39
N VAL A 193 -20.30 -2.12 -30.21
CA VAL A 193 -20.89 -0.96 -29.51
C VAL A 193 -20.49 0.37 -30.17
N GLU A 194 -19.20 0.54 -30.46
CA GLU A 194 -18.63 1.80 -30.94
C GLU A 194 -18.53 1.91 -32.47
N ASN A 195 -18.95 0.87 -33.21
CA ASN A 195 -18.81 0.76 -34.67
C ASN A 195 -17.36 0.99 -35.14
N LYS A 196 -16.41 0.34 -34.46
CA LYS A 196 -14.97 0.38 -34.78
C LYS A 196 -14.49 -0.97 -35.33
N ASP A 197 -13.28 -1.00 -35.85
CA ASP A 197 -12.59 -2.23 -36.28
C ASP A 197 -11.26 -2.36 -35.52
N LEU A 198 -11.36 -2.79 -34.26
CA LEU A 198 -10.23 -2.99 -33.35
C LEU A 198 -9.88 -4.47 -33.26
N LYS A 199 -8.59 -4.74 -33.12
CA LYS A 199 -8.07 -6.08 -32.79
C LYS A 199 -7.90 -6.22 -31.28
N GLY A 200 -7.88 -7.46 -30.78
CA GLY A 200 -7.66 -7.76 -29.36
C GLY A 200 -6.41 -7.08 -28.78
N ASP A 201 -5.32 -7.00 -29.54
CA ASP A 201 -4.09 -6.35 -29.07
C ASP A 201 -4.26 -4.83 -28.79
N ALA A 202 -5.07 -4.13 -29.60
CA ALA A 202 -5.36 -2.72 -29.38
C ALA A 202 -6.15 -2.53 -28.07
N VAL A 203 -7.09 -3.41 -27.79
CA VAL A 203 -7.85 -3.41 -26.52
C VAL A 203 -6.96 -3.76 -25.34
N ARG A 204 -6.05 -4.74 -25.49
CA ARG A 204 -5.05 -5.08 -24.47
C ARG A 204 -4.18 -3.88 -24.11
N MET A 205 -3.65 -3.17 -25.11
CA MET A 205 -2.83 -1.98 -24.88
C MET A 205 -3.64 -0.87 -24.21
N TRP A 206 -4.87 -0.62 -24.68
CA TRP A 206 -5.75 0.38 -24.09
C TRP A 206 -6.08 0.06 -22.63
N LEU A 207 -6.47 -1.18 -22.32
CA LEU A 207 -6.84 -1.58 -20.96
C LEU A 207 -5.65 -1.49 -20.00
N ASN A 208 -4.48 -2.03 -20.39
CA ASN A 208 -3.28 -1.95 -19.57
C ASN A 208 -2.85 -0.51 -19.29
N LYS A 209 -2.92 0.37 -20.30
CA LYS A 209 -2.63 1.80 -20.11
C LYS A 209 -3.57 2.45 -19.10
N ASN A 210 -4.86 2.10 -19.13
CA ASN A 210 -5.83 2.64 -18.18
C ASN A 210 -5.64 2.07 -16.77
N ILE A 211 -5.31 0.78 -16.63
CA ILE A 211 -4.94 0.17 -15.34
C ILE A 211 -3.73 0.89 -14.75
N ASP A 212 -2.68 1.10 -15.55
CA ASP A 212 -1.46 1.77 -15.10
C ASP A 212 -1.74 3.23 -14.70
N LEU A 213 -2.64 3.93 -15.41
CA LEU A 213 -3.08 5.28 -15.05
C LEU A 213 -3.86 5.31 -13.73
N ILE A 214 -4.75 4.34 -13.50
CA ILE A 214 -5.47 4.19 -12.22
C ILE A 214 -4.46 3.97 -11.09
N LEU A 215 -3.54 3.02 -11.25
CA LEU A 215 -2.52 2.71 -10.23
C LEU A 215 -1.61 3.91 -9.96
N TYR A 216 -1.17 4.61 -11.01
CA TYR A 216 -0.39 5.83 -10.88
C TYR A 216 -1.10 6.87 -10.02
N ARG A 217 -2.41 7.07 -10.24
CA ARG A 217 -3.20 8.05 -9.48
C ARG A 217 -3.47 7.60 -8.04
N LEU A 218 -3.75 6.33 -7.81
CA LEU A 218 -3.94 5.78 -6.46
C LEU A 218 -2.65 5.85 -5.62
N ASN A 219 -1.50 5.67 -6.27
CA ASN A 219 -0.17 5.71 -5.64
C ASN A 219 0.46 7.10 -5.66
N PHE A 220 -0.27 8.12 -6.13
CA PHE A 220 0.24 9.48 -6.17
C PHE A 220 0.63 9.94 -4.75
N ASN A 221 1.70 10.75 -4.66
CA ASN A 221 2.29 11.23 -3.40
C ASN A 221 2.80 10.13 -2.44
N ASN A 222 2.98 8.88 -2.88
CA ASN A 222 3.43 7.76 -2.03
C ASN A 222 2.52 7.51 -0.81
N GLU A 223 1.25 7.88 -0.90
CA GLU A 223 0.26 7.62 0.17
C GLU A 223 -0.01 6.12 0.31
N SER A 224 -0.05 5.41 -0.83
CA SER A 224 -0.36 3.98 -0.92
C SER A 224 0.56 3.29 -1.93
N ASN A 225 0.62 1.95 -1.87
CA ASN A 225 1.44 1.10 -2.75
C ASN A 225 0.56 0.03 -3.43
N HIS A 226 -0.43 0.47 -4.19
CA HIS A 226 -1.35 -0.39 -4.92
C HIS A 226 -0.67 -1.10 -6.09
N SER A 227 -0.92 -2.40 -6.18
CA SER A 227 -0.66 -3.27 -7.33
C SER A 227 -1.96 -3.60 -8.07
N ARG A 228 -1.87 -4.30 -9.21
CA ARG A 228 -3.04 -4.83 -9.94
C ARG A 228 -3.90 -5.72 -9.05
N ASP A 229 -3.30 -6.55 -8.20
CA ASP A 229 -4.03 -7.41 -7.26
C ASP A 229 -4.79 -6.59 -6.22
N SER A 230 -4.16 -5.55 -5.67
CA SER A 230 -4.85 -4.68 -4.72
C SER A 230 -5.99 -3.89 -5.37
N LEU A 231 -5.87 -3.55 -6.67
CA LEU A 231 -6.95 -2.92 -7.42
C LEU A 231 -8.13 -3.87 -7.58
N LYS A 232 -7.87 -5.15 -7.91
CA LYS A 232 -8.90 -6.19 -7.94
C LYS A 232 -9.64 -6.27 -6.60
N ILE A 233 -8.90 -6.36 -5.49
CA ILE A 233 -9.48 -6.41 -4.14
C ILE A 233 -10.32 -5.16 -3.83
N LEU A 234 -9.82 -3.97 -4.20
CA LEU A 234 -10.56 -2.72 -3.98
C LEU A 234 -11.86 -2.66 -4.79
N MET A 235 -11.84 -3.15 -6.03
CA MET A 235 -13.05 -3.22 -6.87
C MET A 235 -14.07 -4.21 -6.34
N GLU A 236 -13.61 -5.35 -5.83
CA GLU A 236 -14.44 -6.38 -5.20
C GLU A 236 -15.05 -5.88 -3.88
N THR A 237 -14.22 -5.32 -2.99
CA THR A 237 -14.63 -4.85 -1.67
C THR A 237 -15.47 -3.59 -1.74
N GLY A 238 -15.12 -2.67 -2.64
CA GLY A 238 -15.84 -1.43 -2.84
C GLY A 238 -17.22 -1.62 -3.42
N GLY A 239 -17.50 -2.83 -3.95
CA GLY A 239 -18.74 -3.16 -4.63
C GLY A 239 -19.15 -1.98 -5.49
N ILE A 240 -18.30 -1.60 -6.46
CA ILE A 240 -18.54 -0.43 -7.31
C ILE A 240 -19.83 -0.69 -8.09
N GLN A 241 -20.93 -0.44 -7.42
CA GLN A 241 -22.26 -0.30 -7.93
C GLN A 241 -22.31 1.14 -8.39
N SER A 242 -22.73 1.33 -9.62
CA SER A 242 -22.86 2.63 -10.27
C SER A 242 -23.90 3.57 -9.61
N GLU A 243 -24.24 3.35 -8.34
CA GLU A 243 -25.36 4.00 -7.62
C GLU A 243 -25.02 5.39 -7.07
N ASP A 244 -23.77 5.69 -6.72
CA ASP A 244 -23.47 6.94 -6.00
C ASP A 244 -23.27 8.20 -6.87
N VAL A 245 -23.35 8.09 -8.20
CA VAL A 245 -23.08 9.24 -9.10
C VAL A 245 -24.35 9.85 -9.71
N ASN A 246 -25.48 9.13 -9.76
CA ASN A 246 -26.72 9.65 -10.36
C ASN A 246 -27.62 10.45 -9.40
N ASN A 247 -27.37 10.41 -8.08
CA ASN A 247 -28.20 11.12 -7.11
C ASN A 247 -27.79 12.59 -6.83
N LYS A 248 -26.83 13.15 -7.58
CA LYS A 248 -26.40 14.55 -7.40
C LYS A 248 -26.63 15.50 -8.57
N THR A 249 -27.20 15.05 -9.68
CA THR A 249 -27.38 15.89 -10.89
C THR A 249 -28.84 16.16 -11.26
N ILE A 250 -29.82 15.78 -10.41
CA ILE A 250 -31.26 16.01 -10.68
C ILE A 250 -31.93 16.86 -9.58
N SER A 251 -31.18 17.41 -8.62
CA SER A 251 -31.75 18.30 -7.58
C SER A 251 -31.55 19.80 -7.85
N GLU A 252 -30.86 20.18 -8.93
CA GLU A 252 -30.66 21.58 -9.31
C GLU A 252 -30.69 21.72 -10.83
N CYS A 253 -31.88 21.65 -11.42
CA CYS A 253 -32.31 22.31 -12.66
C CYS A 253 -33.82 22.15 -12.81
#